data_AF-A0A7D9IHS6-F1
#
_entry.id   AF-A0A7D9IHS6-F1
#
_cell.length_a   1.000
_cell.length_b   1.000
_cell.length_c   1.000
_cell.angle_alpha   90.00
_cell.angle_beta   90.00
_cell.angle_gamma   90.00
#
_symmetry.space_group_name_H-M   'P 1'
#
loop_
_entity.id
_entity.type
_entity.pdbx_description
1 polymer ?
#
loop_
_entity_poly.entity_id
_entity_poly.type
_entity_poly.pdbx_seq_one_letter_code
_entity_poly.pdbx_strand_id
1 'polypeptide(L)'
;MLKQLIIQRQRAFHSGDRAVWLHYRDKVQREISSQKRTYYARKIQNLKNSNPRQWWNYIRQITGKEKPAPNFDITSDGVPMSDLELCGKLNEHFLSASADLPPLDLGRLPAYLPAPEPPPSISIAQ
;
A
#
# COMPACT_ATOMS: atom_id res chain seq x y z
N MET A 1 8.31 -4.70 -28.16
CA MET A 1 7.56 -3.67 -28.91
C MET A 1 7.68 -2.28 -28.26
N LEU A 2 6.97 -1.96 -27.17
CA LEU A 2 6.95 -0.60 -26.60
C LEU A 2 8.32 0.00 -26.26
N LYS A 3 9.20 -0.75 -25.59
CA LYS A 3 10.57 -0.28 -25.25
C LYS A 3 11.38 0.15 -26.49
N GLN A 4 11.27 -0.61 -27.58
CA GLN A 4 11.95 -0.28 -28.84
C GLN A 4 11.37 1.00 -29.47
N LEU A 5 10.05 1.20 -29.43
CA LEU A 5 9.42 2.43 -29.91
C LEU A 5 9.85 3.66 -29.09
N ILE A 6 10.02 3.51 -27.77
CA ILE A 6 10.53 4.58 -26.89
C ILE A 6 11.95 4.96 -27.29
N ILE A 7 12.82 3.97 -27.54
CA ILE A 7 14.20 4.21 -28.01
C ILE A 7 14.20 4.93 -29.36
N GLN A 8 13.36 4.51 -30.31
CA GLN A 8 13.28 5.17 -31.63
C GLN A 8 12.75 6.61 -31.53
N ARG A 9 11.74 6.85 -30.68
CA ARG A 9 11.26 8.20 -30.39
C ARG A 9 12.36 9.07 -29.78
N GLN A 10 13.15 8.53 -28.85
CA GLN A 10 14.28 9.25 -28.26
C GLN A 10 15.32 9.56 -29.34
N ARG A 11 15.72 8.60 -30.17
CA ARG A 11 16.66 8.85 -31.28
C ARG A 11 16.16 9.95 -32.22
N ALA A 12 14.89 9.89 -32.62
CA ALA A 12 14.27 10.91 -33.47
C ALA A 12 14.19 12.29 -32.82
N PHE A 13 14.03 12.35 -31.49
CA PHE A 13 14.09 13.61 -30.74
C PHE A 13 15.50 14.22 -30.79
N HIS A 14 16.53 13.40 -30.56
CA HIS A 14 17.93 13.85 -30.57
C HIS A 14 18.43 14.19 -31.98
N SER A 15 17.85 13.61 -33.03
CA SER A 15 18.22 13.92 -34.42
C SER A 15 17.60 15.21 -34.96
N GLY A 16 16.71 15.86 -34.22
CA GLY A 16 16.07 17.13 -34.62
C GLY A 16 14.99 17.00 -35.72
N ASP A 17 14.73 15.78 -36.21
CA ASP A 17 13.69 15.55 -37.23
C ASP A 17 12.31 15.48 -36.58
N ARG A 18 11.58 16.60 -36.67
CA ARG A 18 10.24 16.76 -36.08
C ARG A 18 9.21 15.78 -36.66
N ALA A 19 9.26 15.49 -37.96
CA ALA A 19 8.26 14.64 -38.60
C ALA A 19 8.43 13.18 -38.14
N VAL A 20 9.66 12.70 -38.11
CA VAL A 20 10.01 11.37 -37.62
C VAL A 20 9.72 11.25 -36.13
N TRP A 21 10.00 12.30 -35.34
CA TRP A 21 9.67 12.31 -33.91
C TRP A 21 8.16 12.21 -33.66
N LEU A 22 7.33 12.98 -34.37
CA LEU A 22 5.87 12.93 -34.25
C LEU A 22 5.34 11.54 -34.57
N HIS A 23 5.84 10.90 -35.63
CA HIS A 23 5.47 9.53 -36.00
C HIS A 23 5.75 8.52 -34.89
N TYR A 24 6.97 8.54 -34.32
CA TYR A 24 7.32 7.63 -33.23
C TYR A 24 6.58 7.96 -31.93
N ARG A 25 6.31 9.24 -31.64
CA ARG A 25 5.48 9.65 -30.51
C ARG A 25 4.08 9.04 -30.60
N ASP A 26 3.43 9.17 -31.76
CA ASP A 26 2.08 8.67 -31.97
C ASP A 26 2.03 7.13 -31.93
N LYS A 27 3.05 6.46 -32.49
CA LYS A 27 3.21 5.00 -32.35
C LYS A 27 3.35 4.57 -30.90
N VAL A 28 4.20 5.23 -30.11
CA VAL A 28 4.36 4.97 -28.67
C VAL A 28 3.02 5.14 -27.94
N GLN A 29 2.29 6.23 -28.21
CA GLN A 29 1.03 6.51 -27.55
C GLN A 29 -0.07 5.47 -27.89
N ARG A 30 -0.15 5.05 -29.16
CA ARG A 30 -1.05 3.97 -29.60
C ARG A 30 -0.72 2.65 -28.93
N GLU A 31 0.56 2.29 -28.86
CA GLU A 31 1.03 1.07 -28.22
C GLU A 31 0.72 1.07 -26.71
N ILE A 32 1.00 2.18 -26.01
CA ILE A 32 0.64 2.33 -24.58
C ILE A 32 -0.87 2.17 -24.38
N SER A 33 -1.68 2.81 -25.22
CA SER A 33 -3.14 2.74 -25.12
C SER A 33 -3.65 1.32 -25.36
N SER A 34 -3.10 0.63 -26.36
CA SER A 34 -3.40 -0.77 -26.66
C SER A 34 -3.06 -1.68 -25.48
N GLN A 35 -1.82 -1.60 -24.98
CA GLN A 35 -1.37 -2.42 -23.86
C GLN A 35 -2.17 -2.15 -22.58
N LYS A 36 -2.50 -0.88 -22.29
CA LYS A 36 -3.40 -0.55 -21.18
C LYS A 36 -4.75 -1.24 -21.35
N ARG A 37 -5.41 -1.12 -22.50
CA ARG A 37 -6.71 -1.77 -22.75
C ARG A 37 -6.64 -3.28 -22.52
N THR A 38 -5.65 -3.95 -23.13
CA THR A 38 -5.46 -5.40 -22.95
C THR A 38 -5.23 -5.77 -21.49
N TYR A 39 -4.43 -4.97 -20.78
CA TYR A 39 -4.13 -5.20 -19.38
C TYR A 39 -5.37 -5.07 -18.48
N TYR A 40 -6.14 -3.98 -18.62
CA TYR A 40 -7.36 -3.76 -17.83
C TYR A 40 -8.41 -4.84 -18.13
N ALA A 41 -8.60 -5.21 -19.39
CA ALA A 41 -9.54 -6.26 -19.79
C ALA A 41 -9.15 -7.63 -19.22
N ARG A 42 -7.88 -8.03 -19.31
CA ARG A 42 -7.44 -9.37 -18.87
C ARG A 42 -7.31 -9.47 -17.35
N LYS A 43 -6.75 -8.45 -16.71
CA LYS A 43 -6.35 -8.53 -15.29
C LYS A 43 -7.37 -7.91 -14.34
N ILE A 44 -7.97 -6.77 -14.69
CA ILE A 44 -8.78 -5.98 -13.75
C ILE A 44 -10.29 -6.27 -13.89
N GLN A 45 -10.77 -6.56 -15.10
CA GLN A 45 -12.21 -6.80 -15.36
C GLN A 45 -12.74 -8.00 -14.56
N ASN A 46 -11.99 -9.11 -14.52
CA ASN A 46 -12.39 -10.31 -13.79
C ASN A 46 -12.26 -10.15 -12.27
N LEU A 47 -11.25 -9.40 -11.79
CA LEU A 47 -11.02 -9.15 -10.36
C LEU A 47 -12.17 -8.38 -9.70
N LYS A 48 -12.86 -7.51 -10.45
CA LYS A 48 -14.00 -6.75 -9.91
C LYS A 48 -15.11 -7.68 -9.40
N ASN A 49 -15.32 -8.81 -10.06
CA ASN A 49 -16.42 -9.72 -9.77
C ASN A 49 -15.97 -10.92 -8.91
N SER A 50 -14.72 -11.37 -9.04
CA SER A 50 -14.22 -12.53 -8.29
C SER A 50 -13.62 -12.19 -6.93
N ASN A 51 -12.94 -11.04 -6.80
CA ASN A 51 -12.28 -10.64 -5.55
C ASN A 51 -12.18 -9.10 -5.43
N PRO A 52 -13.24 -8.44 -4.91
CA PRO A 52 -13.29 -6.98 -4.76
C PRO A 52 -12.15 -6.40 -3.92
N ARG A 53 -11.65 -7.14 -2.92
CA ARG A 53 -10.53 -6.72 -2.07
C ARG A 53 -9.24 -6.64 -2.88
N GLN A 54 -8.93 -7.67 -3.66
CA GLN A 54 -7.75 -7.64 -4.53
C GLN A 54 -7.88 -6.60 -5.64
N TRP A 55 -9.07 -6.42 -6.22
CA TRP A 55 -9.33 -5.34 -7.17
C TRP A 55 -8.99 -3.97 -6.58
N TRP A 56 -9.48 -3.68 -5.38
CA TRP A 56 -9.22 -2.39 -4.71
C TRP A 56 -7.75 -2.20 -4.33
N ASN A 57 -7.06 -3.24 -3.86
CA ASN A 57 -5.62 -3.19 -3.63
C ASN A 57 -4.86 -2.86 -4.92
N TYR A 58 -5.25 -3.47 -6.04
CA TYR A 58 -4.66 -3.19 -7.36
C TYR A 58 -4.88 -1.72 -7.79
N ILE A 59 -6.09 -1.19 -7.57
CA ILE A 59 -6.40 0.21 -7.85
C ILE A 59 -5.52 1.14 -6.99
N ARG A 60 -5.34 0.84 -5.70
CA ARG A 60 -4.45 1.64 -4.84
C ARG A 60 -3.01 1.62 -5.34
N GLN A 61 -2.50 0.45 -5.73
CA GLN A 61 -1.15 0.30 -6.26
C GLN A 61 -0.93 1.13 -7.54
N ILE A 62 -1.81 1.01 -8.53
CA ILE A 62 -1.65 1.74 -9.82
C ILE A 62 -1.90 3.24 -9.70
N THR A 63 -2.64 3.68 -8.68
CA THR A 63 -2.89 5.11 -8.41
C THR A 63 -1.87 5.72 -7.44
N GLY A 64 -0.90 4.94 -6.96
CA GLY A 64 0.06 5.40 -5.96
C GLY A 64 -0.57 5.73 -4.60
N LYS A 65 -1.78 5.24 -4.34
CA LYS A 65 -2.47 5.37 -3.04
C LYS A 65 -2.13 4.23 -2.07
N GLU A 66 -1.25 3.34 -2.48
CA GLU A 66 -0.63 2.37 -1.58
C GLU A 66 0.28 3.12 -0.64
N LYS A 67 -0.02 3.03 0.66
CA LYS A 67 0.93 3.52 1.67
C LYS A 67 2.13 2.59 1.60
N PRO A 68 3.38 3.11 1.49
CA PRO A 68 4.53 2.26 1.70
C PRO A 68 4.35 1.56 3.05
N ALA A 69 4.71 0.28 3.11
CA ALA A 69 4.81 -0.39 4.39
C ALA A 69 5.68 0.51 5.29
N PRO A 70 5.30 0.73 6.57
CA PRO A 70 6.15 1.49 7.47
C PRO A 70 7.47 0.75 7.55
N ASN A 71 8.48 1.28 6.85
CA ASN A 71 9.82 0.74 6.90
C ASN A 71 10.43 1.29 8.17
N PHE A 72 10.30 0.53 9.26
CA PHE A 72 11.04 0.82 10.47
C PHE A 72 12.47 0.36 10.22
N ASP A 73 13.26 1.16 9.49
CA ASP A 73 14.71 0.98 9.36
C ASP A 73 15.37 1.35 10.70
N ILE A 74 14.98 0.66 11.77
CA ILE A 74 15.56 0.82 13.09
C ILE A 74 16.85 0.02 13.09
N THR A 75 17.93 0.76 12.91
CA THR A 75 19.27 0.21 12.81
C THR A 75 19.88 0.19 14.21
N SER A 76 20.36 -0.97 14.68
CA SER A 76 21.23 -1.05 15.85
C SER A 76 22.66 -1.12 15.32
N ASP A 77 23.50 -0.15 15.67
CA ASP A 77 24.94 -0.19 15.40
C ASP A 77 25.30 -0.36 13.90
N GLY A 78 24.47 0.20 13.01
CA GLY A 78 24.69 0.15 11.56
C GLY A 78 24.17 -1.12 10.87
N VAL A 79 23.59 -2.09 11.61
CA VAL A 79 22.97 -3.30 11.06
C VAL A 79 21.44 -3.17 11.07
N PRO A 80 20.76 -3.41 9.93
CA PRO A 80 19.30 -3.44 9.88
C PRO A 80 18.80 -4.61 10.74
N MET A 81 17.97 -4.29 11.73
CA MET A 81 17.41 -5.27 12.66
C MET A 81 16.27 -6.03 12.00
N SER A 82 16.17 -7.34 12.23
CA SER A 82 14.99 -8.09 11.79
C SER A 82 13.74 -7.69 12.61
N ASP A 83 12.56 -7.82 12.03
CA ASP A 83 11.28 -7.53 12.70
C ASP A 83 11.14 -8.26 14.06
N LEU A 84 11.66 -9.48 14.15
CA LEU A 84 11.61 -10.28 15.38
C LEU A 84 12.50 -9.68 16.48
N GLU A 85 13.72 -9.28 16.13
CA GLU A 85 14.66 -8.65 17.06
C GLU A 85 14.16 -7.28 17.51
N LEU A 86 13.56 -6.50 16.61
CA LEU A 86 12.96 -5.22 16.93
C LEU A 86 11.80 -5.39 17.94
N CYS A 87 10.92 -6.37 17.70
CA CYS A 87 9.85 -6.69 18.64
C CYS A 87 10.40 -7.08 20.02
N GLY A 88 11.48 -7.87 20.06
CA GLY A 88 12.17 -8.24 21.29
C GLY A 88 12.67 -7.02 22.07
N LYS A 89 13.43 -6.13 21.40
CA LYS A 89 13.94 -4.89 22.01
C LYS A 89 12.83 -3.95 22.48
N LEU A 90 11.77 -3.81 21.70
CA LEU A 90 10.60 -3.01 22.11
C LEU A 90 9.99 -3.58 23.38
N ASN A 91 9.80 -4.91 23.44
CA ASN A 91 9.23 -5.55 24.61
C ASN A 91 10.12 -5.39 25.84
N GLU A 92 11.43 -5.60 25.71
CA GLU A 92 12.41 -5.33 26.79
C GLU A 92 12.35 -3.87 27.26
N HIS A 93 12.28 -2.92 26.33
CA HIS A 93 12.15 -1.50 26.67
C HIS A 93 10.85 -1.23 27.44
N PHE A 94 9.72 -1.75 26.98
CA PHE A 94 8.44 -1.59 27.69
C PHE A 94 8.46 -2.27 29.06
N LEU A 95 9.09 -3.44 29.19
CA LEU A 95 9.29 -4.10 30.49
C LEU A 95 10.13 -3.25 31.43
N SER A 96 11.21 -2.64 30.92
CA SER A 96 12.04 -1.74 31.72
C SER A 96 11.28 -0.49 32.16
N ALA A 97 10.51 0.13 31.27
CA ALA A 97 9.71 1.32 31.56
C ALA A 97 8.52 1.03 32.50
N SER A 98 8.04 -0.21 32.54
CA SER A 98 6.94 -0.65 33.41
C SER A 98 7.41 -1.36 34.67
N ALA A 99 8.72 -1.43 34.92
CA ALA A 99 9.28 -2.14 36.07
C ALA A 99 8.78 -1.60 37.42
N ASP A 100 8.49 -0.30 37.48
CA ASP A 100 8.01 0.38 38.69
C ASP A 100 6.49 0.23 38.91
N LEU A 101 5.75 -0.33 37.94
CA LEU A 101 4.31 -0.50 38.06
C LEU A 101 3.98 -1.73 38.92
N PRO A 102 3.14 -1.59 39.96
CA PRO A 102 2.69 -2.73 40.73
C PRO A 102 1.85 -3.67 39.85
N PRO A 103 1.84 -4.99 40.13
CA PRO A 103 0.97 -5.94 39.45
C PRO A 103 -0.49 -5.48 39.50
N LEU A 104 -1.22 -5.73 38.41
CA LEU A 104 -2.62 -5.36 38.31
C LEU A 104 -3.45 -6.11 39.35
N ASP A 105 -3.99 -5.38 40.33
CA ASP A 105 -4.87 -5.93 41.35
C ASP A 105 -6.30 -6.09 40.80
N LEU A 106 -6.63 -7.30 40.38
CA LEU A 106 -7.94 -7.65 39.84
C LEU A 106 -9.09 -7.47 40.85
N GLY A 107 -8.80 -7.52 42.15
CA GLY A 107 -9.80 -7.32 43.21
C GLY A 107 -10.11 -5.85 43.48
N ARG A 108 -9.23 -4.95 43.04
CA ARG A 108 -9.34 -3.50 43.19
C ARG A 108 -9.73 -2.79 41.90
N LEU A 109 -9.71 -3.50 40.77
CA LEU A 109 -10.33 -3.01 39.54
C LEU A 109 -11.79 -2.66 39.87
N PRO A 110 -12.27 -1.46 39.50
CA PRO A 110 -13.69 -1.23 39.52
C PRO A 110 -14.27 -2.33 38.64
N ALA A 111 -15.07 -3.22 39.24
CA ALA A 111 -15.96 -4.05 38.46
C ALA A 111 -16.74 -3.03 37.64
N TYR A 112 -16.41 -2.92 36.35
CA TYR A 112 -17.30 -2.29 35.40
C TYR A 112 -18.54 -3.16 35.47
N LEU A 113 -19.42 -2.81 36.40
CA LEU A 113 -20.81 -3.17 36.33
C LEU A 113 -21.19 -2.88 34.87
N PRO A 114 -21.92 -3.79 34.19
CA PRO A 114 -22.43 -3.49 32.87
C PRO A 114 -22.99 -2.07 32.90
N ALA A 115 -22.59 -1.26 31.90
CA ALA A 115 -22.92 0.15 31.85
C ALA A 115 -24.39 0.34 32.31
N PRO A 116 -24.67 1.26 33.25
CA PRO A 116 -25.98 1.35 33.89
C PRO A 116 -27.11 1.47 32.87
N GLU A 117 -26.81 1.95 31.67
CA GLU A 117 -27.70 1.91 30.53
C GLU A 117 -27.04 1.18 29.35
N PRO A 118 -27.78 0.29 28.66
CA PRO A 118 -27.30 -0.31 27.42
C PRO A 118 -27.08 0.76 26.36
N PRO A 119 -26.09 0.60 25.46
CA PRO A 119 -25.83 1.56 24.40
C PRO A 119 -27.08 1.77 23.53
N PRO A 120 -27.32 3.00 23.04
CA PRO A 120 -28.51 3.32 22.26
C PRO A 120 -28.59 2.45 21.00
N SER A 121 -29.73 1.79 20.83
CA SER A 121 -30.03 1.01 19.63
C SER A 121 -30.33 1.96 18.46
N ILE A 122 -29.50 1.92 17.42
CA ILE A 122 -29.75 2.65 16.19
C ILE A 122 -30.66 1.78 15.31
N SER A 123 -31.96 2.06 15.34
CA SER A 123 -32.90 1.48 14.38
C SER A 123 -32.63 2.09 13.00
N ILE A 124 -32.18 1.26 12.07
CA ILE A 124 -32.06 1.65 10.66
C ILE A 124 -33.49 1.73 10.10
N ALA A 125 -33.93 2.93 9.72
CA ALA A 125 -35.22 3.12 9.06
C ALA A 125 -35.24 2.37 7.72
N GLN A 126 -36.27 1.54 7.51
CA GLN A 126 -36.53 0.80 6.28
C GLN A 126 -36.98 1.72 5.14
#